data_AF-A0A7Z0E704-F1
#
_entry.id   AF-A0A7Z0E704-F1
#
_cell.length_a   1.000
_cell.length_b   1.000
_cell.length_c   1.000
_cell.angle_alpha   90.00
_cell.angle_beta   90.00
_cell.angle_gamma   90.00
#
_symmetry.space_group_name_H-M   'P 1'
#
loop_
_entity.id
_entity.type
_entity.pdbx_description
1 polymer ?
#
loop_
_entity_poly.entity_id
_entity_poly.type
_entity_poly.pdbx_seq_one_letter_code
_entity_poly.pdbx_strand_id
1 'polypeptide(L)' 'MTNAAMSSLMLIFGLGAVIAVIAFIVVALIQVAREPLLPPVLRVCWVIVLVGFPIMGTLIWFGFGHGINQRILSGT' A
#
# COMPACT_ATOMS: atom_id res chain seq x y z
N MET A 1 -10.22 27.75 4.42
CA MET A 1 -8.92 27.21 4.86
C MET A 1 -7.85 27.75 3.93
N THR A 2 -6.74 28.28 4.45
CA THR A 2 -5.61 28.69 3.60
C THR A 2 -4.99 27.45 2.95
N ASN A 3 -4.44 27.57 1.74
CA ASN A 3 -3.85 26.44 1.01
C ASN A 3 -2.83 25.65 1.85
N ALA A 4 -2.09 26.34 2.73
CA ALA A 4 -1.13 25.73 3.65
C ALA A 4 -1.78 24.78 4.68
N ALA A 5 -2.92 25.15 5.26
CA ALA A 5 -3.62 24.29 6.23
C ALA A 5 -4.15 23.01 5.58
N MET A 6 -4.65 23.10 4.35
CA MET A 6 -5.11 21.93 3.57
C MET A 6 -3.94 20.98 3.26
N SER A 7 -2.80 21.52 2.82
CA SER A 7 -1.59 20.72 2.54
C SER A 7 -1.08 19.99 3.79
N SER A 8 -1.05 20.67 4.94
CA SER A 8 -0.64 20.04 6.21
C SER A 8 -1.58 18.91 6.63
N LEU A 9 -2.90 19.09 6.46
CA LEU A 9 -3.87 18.03 6.75
C LEU A 9 -3.66 16.82 5.84
N MET A 10 -3.49 17.04 4.53
CA MET A 10 -3.21 15.97 3.56
C MET A 10 -1.95 15.19 3.93
N LEU A 11 -0.88 15.87 4.36
CA LEU A 11 0.34 15.22 4.83
C LEU A 11 0.11 14.37 6.08
N ILE A 12 -0.60 14.90 7.08
CA ILE A 12 -0.88 14.17 8.32
C ILE A 12 -1.70 12.91 8.05
N PHE A 13 -2.79 13.02 7.27
CA PHE A 13 -3.62 11.87 6.91
C PHE A 13 -2.86 10.87 6.04
N GLY A 14 -2.08 11.35 5.06
CA GLY A 14 -1.25 10.50 4.22
C GLY A 14 -0.22 9.71 5.03
N LEU A 15 0.51 10.39 5.92
CA LEU A 15 1.48 9.75 6.81
C LEU A 15 0.80 8.75 7.75
N GLY A 16 -0.33 9.15 8.35
CA GLY A 16 -1.13 8.28 9.22
C GLY A 16 -1.60 7.01 8.50
N ALA A 17 -2.05 7.13 7.26
CA ALA A 17 -2.44 5.98 6.43
C ALA A 17 -1.26 5.04 6.15
N VAL A 18 -0.08 5.59 5.83
CA VAL A 18 1.15 4.78 5.63
C VAL A 18 1.52 4.04 6.91
N ILE A 19 1.52 4.72 8.06
CA ILE A 19 1.81 4.10 9.35
C ILE A 19 0.81 2.98 9.67
N ALA A 20 -0.49 3.23 9.44
CA ALA A 20 -1.54 2.23 9.67
C ALA A 20 -1.35 0.99 8.78
N VAL A 21 -1.06 1.17 7.48
CA VAL A 21 -0.79 0.06 6.56
C VAL A 21 0.41 -0.76 7.04
N ILE A 22 1.51 -0.11 7.43
CA ILE A 22 2.69 -0.81 7.96
C ILE A 22 2.33 -1.58 9.23
N ALA A 23 1.60 -0.98 10.16
CA ALA A 23 1.16 -1.64 11.38
C ALA A 23 0.30 -2.88 11.08
N PHE A 24 -0.63 -2.80 10.12
CA PHE A 24 -1.43 -3.95 9.70
C PHE A 24 -0.58 -5.06 9.08
N ILE A 25 0.40 -4.72 8.24
CA ILE A 25 1.33 -5.70 7.66
C ILE A 25 2.10 -6.41 8.77
N VAL A 26 2.67 -5.67 9.73
CA VAL A 26 3.42 -6.25 10.86
C VAL A 26 2.54 -7.20 11.67
N VAL A 27 1.32 -6.76 12.02
CA VAL A 27 0.36 -7.59 12.77
C VAL A 27 0.01 -8.86 11.98
N ALA A 28 -0.24 -8.76 10.68
CA ALA A 28 -0.52 -9.91 9.83
C ALA A 28 0.66 -10.88 9.75
N LEU A 29 1.89 -10.37 9.61
CA LEU A 29 3.11 -11.18 9.62
C LEU A 29 3.30 -11.92 10.96
N ILE A 30 3.03 -11.25 12.08
CA ILE A 30 3.07 -11.88 13.41
C ILE A 30 2.05 -13.02 13.48
N GLN A 31 0.82 -12.82 12.99
CA GLN A 31 -0.21 -13.87 12.98
C GLN A 31 0.23 -15.07 12.12
N VAL A 32 0.75 -14.81 10.91
CA VAL A 32 1.27 -15.84 10.00
C VAL A 32 2.45 -16.63 10.61
N ALA A 33 3.33 -15.94 11.33
CA ALA A 33 4.46 -16.57 12.01
C ALA A 33 4.03 -17.42 13.21
N ARG A 34 2.98 -17.00 13.92
CA ARG A 34 2.46 -17.68 15.11
C ARG A 34 1.52 -18.83 14.81
N GLU A 35 0.97 -18.93 13.60
CA GLU A 35 0.05 -20.00 13.22
C GLU A 35 0.76 -21.37 13.17
N PRO A 36 0.47 -22.30 14.10
CA PRO A 36 1.17 -23.58 14.18
C PRO A 36 0.74 -24.58 13.10
N LEU A 37 -0.47 -24.42 12.53
CA LEU A 37 -1.01 -25.33 11.53
C LEU A 37 -0.60 -24.96 10.09
N LEU A 38 0.12 -23.85 9.91
CA LEU A 38 0.49 -23.35 8.59
C LEU A 38 1.75 -24.07 8.07
N PRO A 39 1.67 -24.78 6.93
CA PRO A 39 2.84 -25.39 6.32
C PRO A 39 3.90 -24.34 5.94
N PRO A 40 5.20 -24.67 5.96
CA PRO A 40 6.28 -23.70 5.70
C PRO A 40 6.15 -22.98 4.35
N VAL A 41 5.75 -23.70 3.30
CA VAL A 41 5.56 -23.13 1.96
C VAL A 41 4.43 -22.10 1.94
N LEU A 42 3.29 -22.42 2.57
CA LEU A 42 2.16 -21.51 2.69
C LEU A 42 2.52 -20.25 3.50
N ARG A 43 3.37 -20.39 4.52
CA ARG A 43 3.89 -19.25 5.29
C ARG A 43 4.66 -18.28 4.40
N VAL A 44 5.55 -18.79 3.53
CA VAL A 44 6.29 -17.97 2.58
C VAL A 44 5.35 -17.30 1.58
N CYS A 45 4.35 -18.04 1.05
CA CYS A 45 3.34 -17.46 0.17
C CYS A 45 2.60 -16.28 0.83
N TRP A 46 2.22 -16.42 2.10
CA TRP A 46 1.56 -15.33 2.84
C TRP A 46 2.45 -14.10 3.01
N VAL A 47 3.75 -14.27 3.29
CA VAL A 47 4.70 -13.14 3.35
C VAL A 47 4.77 -12.42 2.01
N ILE A 48 4.86 -13.18 0.91
CA ILE A 48 4.87 -12.62 -0.45
C ILE A 48 3.59 -11.85 -0.75
N VAL A 49 2.42 -12.36 -0.35
CA VAL A 49 1.15 -11.66 -0.56
C VAL A 49 1.07 -10.38 0.27
N LEU A 50 1.38 -10.46 1.57
CA LEU A 50 1.26 -9.33 2.50
C LEU A 50 2.19 -8.17 2.14
N VAL A 51 3.38 -8.46 1.61
CA VAL A 51 4.37 -7.44 1.21
C VAL A 51 4.22 -7.07 -0.27
N GLY A 52 4.01 -8.05 -1.13
CA GLY A 52 3.94 -7.87 -2.57
C GLY A 52 2.69 -7.11 -3.00
N PHE A 53 1.53 -7.36 -2.37
CA PHE A 53 0.29 -6.67 -2.72
C PHE A 53 0.35 -5.13 -2.57
N PRO A 54 0.78 -4.55 -1.43
CA PRO A 54 0.88 -3.10 -1.30
C PRO A 54 1.94 -2.50 -2.25
N ILE A 55 3.04 -3.20 -2.50
CA ILE A 55 4.07 -2.74 -3.46
C ILE A 55 3.50 -2.74 -4.88
N MET A 56 2.93 -3.86 -5.33
CA MET A 56 2.36 -3.99 -6.66
C MET A 56 1.18 -3.05 -6.88
N GLY A 57 0.29 -2.91 -5.88
CA GLY A 57 -0.81 -1.96 -5.92
C GLY A 57 -0.32 -0.53 -6.10
N THR A 58 0.74 -0.14 -5.40
CA THR A 58 1.37 1.18 -5.54
C THR A 58 2.01 1.36 -6.93
N LEU A 59 2.78 0.37 -7.40
CA LEU A 59 3.41 0.41 -8.73
C LEU A 59 2.39 0.48 -9.86
N ILE A 60 1.33 -0.32 -9.79
CA ILE A 60 0.21 -0.31 -10.75
C ILE A 60 -0.46 1.06 -10.70
N TRP A 61 -0.75 1.59 -9.51
CA TRP A 61 -1.40 2.89 -9.37
C TRP A 61 -0.58 4.01 -10.01
N PHE A 62 0.72 4.09 -9.71
CA PHE A 62 1.58 5.14 -10.29
C PHE A 62 1.87 4.92 -11.78
N GLY A 63 2.04 3.67 -12.21
CA GLY A 63 2.31 3.31 -13.60
C GLY A 63 1.11 3.54 -14.52
N PHE A 64 -0.07 3.04 -14.14
CA PHE A 64 -1.31 3.27 -14.90
C PHE A 64 -1.82 4.70 -14.74
N GLY A 65 -1.68 5.31 -13.57
CA GLY A 65 -2.12 6.69 -13.32
C GLY A 65 -1.42 7.70 -14.22
N HIS A 66 -0.10 7.55 -14.44
CA HIS A 66 0.62 8.36 -15.42
C HIS A 66 0.12 8.12 -16.85
N GLY A 67 -0.07 6.85 -17.24
CA GLY A 67 -0.53 6.52 -18.59
C GLY A 67 -1.93 7.04 -18.91
N ILE A 68 -2.85 7.01 -17.94
CA ILE A 68 -4.21 7.56 -18.10
C ILE A 68 -4.16 9.09 -18.19
N ASN A 69 -3.39 9.76 -17.32
CA ASN A 69 -3.27 11.21 -17.34
C ASN A 69 -2.66 11.71 -18.66
N GLN A 70 -1.68 10.98 -19.19
CA GLN A 70 -1.09 11.29 -20.51
C GLN A 70 -2.12 11.14 -21.64
N ARG A 71 -2.93 10.07 -21.63
CA ARG A 71 -4.00 9.86 -22.62
C ARG A 71 -5.03 10.99 -22.61
N ILE A 72 -5.51 11.37 -21.42
CA ILE A 72 -6.45 12.48 -21.22
C ILE A 72 -5.89 13.80 -21.77
N LEU A 73 -4.62 14.12 -21.47
CA LEU A 73 -3.98 15.34 -21.97
C LEU A 73 -3.68 15.30 -23.48
N SER A 74 -3.51 14.11 -24.06
CA SER A 74 -3.28 13.92 -25.49
C SER A 74 -4.56 13.88 -26.35
N GLY A 75 -5.75 13.90 -25.73
CA GLY A 75 -7.04 14.00 -26.44
C GLY A 75 -7.46 12.75 -27.22
N THR A 76 -6.89 11.58 -26.92
CA THR A 76 -7.28 10.27 -27.47
C THR A 76 -7.92 9.39 -26.41
#